data_AF-A0A7C4SXR9-F1
#
_entry.id   AF-A0A7C4SXR9-F1
#
_cell.length_a   1.000
_cell.length_b   1.000
_cell.length_c   1.000
_cell.angle_alpha   90.00
_cell.angle_beta   90.00
_cell.angle_gamma   90.00
#
_symmetry.space_group_name_H-M   'P 1'
#
loop_
_entity.id
_entity.type
_entity.pdbx_description
1 polymer ?
#
loop_
_entity_poly.entity_id
_entity_poly.type
_entity_poly.pdbx_seq_one_letter_code
_entity_poly.pdbx_strand_id
1 'polypeptide(L)'
;MTEIKGIGRESVPLELPEAKSTPRKADFQDYLKACLDKVDQLQNEADRAALEVSSGKLENIHQAMIAMEKAEVSFQLMVETRNRIVKAYEEIMKIQA
;
A
#
# COMPACT_ATOMS: atom_id res chain seq x y z
N MET A 1 54.27 27.54 -44.34
CA MET A 1 52.92 28.13 -44.53
C MET A 1 52.00 26.95 -44.76
N THR A 2 51.45 26.39 -43.69
CA THR A 2 50.98 25.00 -43.65
C THR A 2 49.48 24.96 -43.31
N GLU A 3 48.70 24.56 -44.32
CA GLU A 3 47.43 23.82 -44.34
C GLU A 3 46.31 24.16 -43.33
N ILE A 4 45.21 24.69 -43.89
CA ILE A 4 43.91 24.86 -43.24
C ILE A 4 43.20 23.51 -43.23
N LYS A 5 43.29 22.79 -42.11
CA LYS A 5 42.67 21.48 -41.91
C LYS A 5 41.26 21.64 -41.31
N GLY A 6 40.26 21.30 -42.14
CA GLY A 6 39.01 20.64 -41.75
C GLY A 6 38.18 21.25 -40.62
N ILE A 7 37.21 22.08 -40.98
CA ILE A 7 36.05 22.34 -40.11
C ILE A 7 35.14 21.10 -40.23
N GLY A 8 35.48 20.06 -39.47
CA GLY A 8 34.62 18.91 -39.26
C GLY A 8 33.41 19.34 -38.44
N ARG A 9 32.22 19.18 -39.02
CA ARG A 9 30.95 19.28 -38.30
C ARG A 9 30.88 18.12 -37.31
N GLU A 10 31.39 18.31 -36.11
CA GLU A 10 31.15 17.38 -35.01
C GLU A 10 29.71 17.61 -34.54
N SER A 11 28.80 16.79 -35.06
CA SER A 11 27.43 16.73 -34.59
C SER A 11 27.46 16.21 -33.16
N VAL A 12 27.49 17.12 -32.19
CA VAL A 12 27.26 16.79 -30.78
C VAL A 12 25.88 16.13 -30.71
N PRO A 13 25.78 14.84 -30.37
CA PRO A 13 24.49 14.22 -30.12
C PRO A 13 23.87 14.95 -28.92
N LEU A 14 22.73 15.59 -29.12
CA LEU A 14 21.86 15.98 -28.02
C LEU A 14 21.31 14.69 -27.43
N GLU A 15 22.05 14.08 -26.49
CA GLU A 15 21.49 13.10 -25.58
C GLU A 15 20.43 13.83 -24.76
N LEU A 16 19.17 13.67 -25.19
CA LEU A 16 18.01 13.97 -24.36
C LEU A 16 18.25 13.27 -23.02
N PRO A 17 18.19 13.98 -21.88
CA PRO A 17 18.34 13.33 -20.59
C PRO A 17 17.32 12.20 -20.53
N GLU A 18 17.81 10.96 -20.40
CA GLU A 18 16.96 9.80 -20.21
C GLU A 18 15.96 10.16 -19.12
N ALA A 19 14.67 10.12 -19.50
CA ALA A 19 13.59 10.34 -18.57
C ALA A 19 13.75 9.29 -17.47
N LYS A 20 14.35 9.70 -16.34
CA LYS A 20 14.45 8.90 -15.13
C LYS A 20 13.06 8.36 -14.88
N SER A 21 12.90 7.05 -15.06
CA SER A 21 11.68 6.32 -14.77
C SER A 21 11.22 6.76 -13.41
N THR A 22 10.10 7.47 -13.38
CA THR A 22 9.50 7.98 -12.16
C THR A 22 9.32 6.77 -11.24
N PRO A 23 9.79 6.79 -9.98
CA PRO A 23 9.61 5.66 -9.10
C PRO A 23 8.12 5.32 -9.09
N ARG A 24 7.79 4.08 -9.44
CA ARG A 24 6.41 3.60 -9.50
C ARG A 24 5.80 3.87 -8.12
N LYS A 25 4.99 4.93 -8.02
CA LYS A 25 4.22 5.21 -6.81
C LYS A 25 3.38 3.96 -6.57
N ALA A 26 3.44 3.42 -5.35
CA ALA A 26 2.64 2.26 -5.00
C ALA A 26 1.17 2.57 -5.34
N ASP A 27 0.54 1.69 -6.11
CA ASP A 27 -0.82 1.92 -6.58
C ASP A 27 -1.78 1.80 -5.39
N PHE A 28 -2.92 2.48 -5.47
CA PHE A 28 -3.96 2.38 -4.44
C PHE A 28 -4.35 0.92 -4.14
N GLN A 29 -4.33 0.07 -5.17
CA GLN A 29 -4.56 -1.37 -5.03
C GLN A 29 -3.55 -2.04 -4.10
N ASP A 30 -2.28 -1.65 -4.15
CA ASP A 30 -1.22 -2.22 -3.31
C ASP A 30 -1.40 -1.81 -1.85
N TYR A 31 -1.76 -0.54 -1.61
CA TYR A 31 -2.13 -0.07 -0.28
C TYR A 31 -3.36 -0.79 0.28
N LEU A 32 -4.40 -0.97 -0.55
CA LEU A 32 -5.61 -1.68 -0.13
C LEU A 32 -5.30 -3.13 0.25
N LYS A 33 -4.50 -3.84 -0.57
CA LYS A 33 -4.04 -5.20 -0.24
C LYS A 33 -3.26 -5.22 1.07
N ALA A 34 -2.29 -4.32 1.25
CA ALA A 34 -1.51 -4.24 2.47
C ALA A 34 -2.38 -3.97 3.71
N CYS A 35 -3.43 -3.16 3.59
CA CYS A 35 -4.40 -2.95 4.67
C CYS A 35 -5.21 -4.22 4.96
N LEU A 36 -5.68 -4.95 3.95
CA LEU A 36 -6.40 -6.20 4.13
C LEU A 36 -5.52 -7.26 4.81
N ASP A 37 -4.30 -7.44 4.33
CA ASP A 37 -3.31 -8.35 4.92
C ASP A 37 -3.02 -7.96 6.38
N LYS A 38 -2.99 -6.66 6.68
CA LYS A 38 -2.76 -6.19 8.05
C LYS A 38 -3.93 -6.51 8.98
N VAL A 39 -5.17 -6.39 8.52
CA VAL A 39 -6.36 -6.76 9.30
C VAL A 39 -6.38 -8.26 9.56
N ASP A 40 -6.07 -9.08 8.56
CA ASP A 40 -5.97 -10.54 8.71
C ASP A 40 -4.89 -10.94 9.74
N GLN A 41 -3.72 -10.30 9.68
CA GLN A 41 -2.67 -10.51 10.68
C GLN A 41 -3.14 -10.17 12.10
N LEU A 42 -3.85 -9.06 12.28
CA LEU A 42 -4.36 -8.65 13.59
C LEU A 42 -5.41 -9.61 14.12
N GLN A 43 -6.28 -10.13 13.25
CA GLN A 43 -7.26 -11.15 13.63
C GLN A 43 -6.57 -12.44 14.09
N ASN A 44 -5.60 -12.93 13.33
CA ASN A 44 -4.82 -14.12 13.69
C ASN A 44 -4.05 -13.94 15.01
N GLU A 45 -3.51 -12.73 15.26
CA GLU A 45 -2.84 -12.39 16.52
C GLU A 45 -3.82 -12.40 17.70
N ALA A 46 -5.01 -11.84 17.52
CA ALA A 46 -6.08 -11.84 18.52
C ALA A 46 -6.54 -13.27 18.86
N ASP A 47 -6.77 -14.11 17.85
CA ASP A 47 -7.21 -15.50 18.02
C ASP A 47 -6.16 -16.31 18.78
N ARG A 48 -4.89 -16.13 18.43
CA ARG A 48 -3.77 -16.77 19.14
C ARG A 48 -3.70 -16.29 20.59
N ALA A 49 -3.83 -14.99 20.84
CA ALA A 49 -3.79 -14.46 22.19
C ALA A 49 -4.98 -14.97 23.04
N ALA A 50 -6.16 -15.11 22.45
CA ALA A 50 -7.33 -15.71 23.09
C ALA A 50 -7.08 -17.18 23.47
N LEU A 51 -6.47 -17.97 22.58
CA LEU A 51 -6.04 -19.34 22.86
C LEU A 51 -5.03 -19.39 24.02
N GLU A 52 -4.03 -18.51 24.02
CA GLU A 52 -3.02 -18.46 25.09
C GLU A 52 -3.65 -18.12 26.46
N VAL A 53 -4.64 -17.23 26.49
CA VAL A 53 -5.40 -16.93 27.72
C VAL A 53 -6.21 -18.14 28.17
N SER A 54 -6.90 -18.83 27.25
CA SER A 54 -7.70 -20.01 27.57
C SER A 54 -6.86 -21.16 28.16
N SER A 55 -5.56 -21.19 27.85
CA SER A 55 -4.61 -22.19 28.36
C SER A 55 -4.15 -21.95 29.80
N GLY A 56 -4.65 -20.91 30.49
CA GLY A 56 -4.36 -20.63 31.90
C GLY A 56 -3.19 -19.70 32.15
N LYS A 57 -2.66 -19.02 31.13
CA LYS A 57 -1.62 -17.99 31.28
C LYS A 57 -2.23 -16.65 31.70
N LEU A 58 -2.55 -16.50 32.99
CA LEU A 58 -3.16 -15.28 33.55
C LEU A 58 -2.33 -14.00 33.32
N GLU A 59 -1.01 -14.10 33.16
CA GLU A 59 -0.14 -12.95 32.93
C GLU A 59 -0.42 -12.21 31.61
N ASN A 60 -1.02 -12.88 30.62
CA ASN A 60 -1.18 -12.34 29.27
C ASN A 60 -2.60 -11.89 28.91
N ILE A 61 -3.54 -11.87 29.87
CA ILE A 61 -4.93 -11.47 29.62
C ILE A 61 -5.03 -10.05 29.06
N HIS A 62 -4.24 -9.11 29.61
CA HIS A 62 -4.21 -7.73 29.12
C HIS A 62 -3.74 -7.63 27.67
N GLN A 63 -2.74 -8.43 27.28
CA GLN A 63 -2.25 -8.44 25.90
C GLN A 63 -3.27 -9.03 24.94
N ALA A 64 -3.99 -10.08 25.35
CA ALA A 64 -5.07 -10.64 24.55
C ALA A 64 -6.21 -9.64 24.36
N MET A 65 -6.62 -8.94 25.41
CA MET A 65 -7.64 -7.88 25.28
C MET A 65 -7.19 -6.77 24.33
N ILE A 66 -5.93 -6.34 24.41
CA ILE A 66 -5.37 -5.33 23.48
C ILE A 66 -5.36 -5.85 22.04
N ALA A 67 -4.95 -7.11 21.82
CA ALA A 67 -4.92 -7.71 20.49
C ALA A 67 -6.33 -7.81 19.89
N MET A 68 -7.31 -8.24 20.68
CA MET A 68 -8.72 -8.30 20.28
C MET A 68 -9.27 -6.92 19.93
N GLU A 69 -9.02 -5.89 20.75
CA GLU A 69 -9.48 -4.53 20.49
C GLU A 69 -8.87 -3.97 19.19
N LYS A 70 -7.57 -4.22 18.96
CA LYS A 70 -6.89 -3.81 17.72
C LYS A 70 -7.51 -4.49 16.50
N ALA A 71 -7.80 -5.79 16.57
CA ALA A 71 -8.44 -6.53 15.49
C ALA A 71 -9.82 -5.96 15.18
N GLU A 72 -10.64 -5.74 16.21
CA GLU A 72 -12.01 -5.21 16.08
C GLU A 72 -12.03 -3.82 15.42
N VAL A 73 -11.28 -2.86 15.97
CA VAL A 73 -11.23 -1.49 15.42
C VAL A 73 -10.70 -1.48 13.99
N SER A 74 -9.68 -2.29 13.69
CA SER A 74 -9.10 -2.38 12.34
C SER A 74 -10.07 -3.00 11.35
N PHE A 75 -10.84 -4.02 11.77
CA PHE A 75 -11.87 -4.64 10.95
C PHE A 75 -13.04 -3.69 10.68
N GLN A 76 -13.51 -2.95 11.69
CA GLN A 76 -14.55 -1.93 11.51
C GLN A 76 -14.12 -0.88 10.47
N LEU A 77 -12.88 -0.40 10.56
CA LEU A 77 -12.32 0.53 9.57
C LEU A 77 -12.27 -0.07 8.16
N MET A 78 -11.93 -1.36 8.03
CA MET A 78 -11.95 -2.07 6.76
C MET A 78 -13.35 -2.13 6.15
N VAL A 79 -14.35 -2.47 6.96
CA VAL A 79 -15.77 -2.53 6.51
C VAL A 79 -16.23 -1.17 6.02
N GLU A 80 -15.93 -0.10 6.76
CA GLU A 80 -16.27 1.26 6.34
C GLU A 80 -15.56 1.66 5.04
N THR A 81 -14.31 1.27 4.89
CA THR A 81 -13.55 1.53 3.66
C THR A 81 -14.15 0.77 2.47
N ARG A 82 -14.49 -0.51 2.64
CA ARG A 82 -15.21 -1.32 1.64
C ARG A 82 -16.51 -0.64 1.23
N ASN A 83 -17.31 -0.20 2.21
CA ASN A 83 -18.58 0.49 1.95
C ASN A 83 -18.38 1.78 1.14
N ARG A 84 -17.34 2.57 1.47
CA ARG A 84 -17.00 3.78 0.72
C ARG A 84 -16.57 3.49 -0.72
N ILE A 85 -15.79 2.43 -0.95
CA ILE A 85 -15.36 2.04 -2.29
C ILE A 85 -16.56 1.60 -3.15
N VAL A 86 -17.47 0.80 -2.60
CA VAL A 86 -18.69 0.39 -3.31
C VAL A 86 -19.54 1.60 -3.68
N LYS A 87 -19.77 2.52 -2.73
CA LYS A 87 -20.49 3.76 -2.99
C LYS A 87 -19.82 4.62 -4.06
N ALA A 88 -18.50 4.76 -4.01
CA ALA A 88 -17.76 5.52 -5.02
C ALA A 88 -17.91 4.91 -6.42
N TYR A 89 -17.90 3.58 -6.52
CA TYR A 89 -18.17 2.88 -7.77
C TYR A 89 -19.60 3.13 -8.28
N GLU A 90 -20.60 2.99 -7.41
CA GLU A 90 -22.01 3.28 -7.74
C GLU A 90 -22.20 4.73 -8.22
N GLU A 91 -21.58 5.72 -7.57
CA GLU A 91 -21.65 7.12 -7.97
C GLU A 91 -21.02 7.39 -9.35
N ILE A 92 -19.87 6.76 -9.65
CA ILE A 92 -19.26 6.86 -10.98
C ILE A 92 -20.19 6.31 -12.06
N MET A 93 -20.88 5.19 -11.78
CA MET A 93 -21.85 4.62 -12.72
C MET A 93 -23.05 5.54 -12.95
N LYS A 94 -23.53 6.25 -11.92
CA LYS A 94 -24.64 7.21 -12.04
C LYS A 94 -24.26 8.44 -12.87
N ILE A 95 -23.02 8.93 -12.77
CA ILE A 95 -22.55 10.10 -13.53
C ILE A 95 -22.38 9.78 -15.03
N GLN A 96 -22.08 8.53 -15.36
CA GLN A 96 -21.88 8.07 -16.74
C GLN A 96 -23.16 7.59 -17.43
N ALA A 97 -24.27 7.48 -16.70
CA ALA A 97 -25.60 7.16 -17.22
C ALA A 97 -26.37 8.42 -17.59
#